data_AF-B7R1D7-F1
#
_entry.id   AF-B7R1D7-F1
#
_cell.length_a   1.000
_cell.length_b   1.000
_cell.length_c   1.000
_cell.angle_alpha   90.00
_cell.angle_beta   90.00
_cell.angle_gamma   90.00
#
_symmetry.space_group_name_H-M   'P 1'
#
loop_
_entity.id
_entity.type
_entity.pdbx_description
1 polymer ?
#
loop_
_entity_poly.entity_id
_entity_poly.type
_entity_poly.pdbx_seq_one_letter_code
_entity_poly.pdbx_strand_id
1 'polypeptide(L)'
;MAKRRVYVAVITLILIVLVCSTALVRGYLSPADVDVQTNTKIEYYRTFPLMKPTLEFELPGKGPMSLSIGGILPNGSFVDLGLYFGKGTLRIPRKKLLWYFRKWAEYGKRNSLKHGEVVPGLILLGTVVEGNQSYSIASSVVLDPGKVLGGYTVKVALRGELVPMGKPPQVSKDSTYEISNPYGCTATEQDPFLREYWKLGEVLDSGSSFVPLGNVYLHGDTSKINNIVLKEKFQSTEDVGIKFSGVLAYQTKSLDIHSQLVDTVLELRGNRIWLNYQKDFWRNAEIRGATLLGMGVRGRYVIARYWKFVGKGCPWDWNTSESAYFIAFIPEIKNGEMVGEYRVEYNTPEANDPVETQGVLSRTMYYVQRHYRGQESWMSGAKVIDSIRSLSYESESPLFSLGIPLLPLLGESVPPSLKPPLMSATVGITSNKQEFSIVAVAISPASKDVEYRVTRYESPAVFWYKGQYYRISTMFLDVYVPEEKEERPDALSRVQS
;
A
#
# COMPACT_ATOMS: atom_id res chain seq x y z
N MET A 1 -31.52 -30.67 60.42
CA MET A 1 -30.21 -30.60 59.73
C MET A 1 -30.29 -30.74 58.20
N ALA A 2 -31.12 -31.62 57.64
CA ALA A 2 -31.21 -31.84 56.18
C ALA A 2 -31.58 -30.57 55.35
N LYS A 3 -32.55 -29.77 55.82
CA LYS A 3 -32.98 -28.53 55.10
C LYS A 3 -31.87 -27.49 54.92
N ARG A 4 -30.93 -27.39 55.87
CA ARG A 4 -29.80 -26.44 55.82
C ARG A 4 -28.75 -26.88 54.78
N ARG A 5 -28.54 -28.19 54.61
CA ARG A 5 -27.62 -28.74 53.61
C ARG A 5 -28.16 -28.56 52.19
N VAL A 6 -29.47 -28.72 51.99
CA VAL A 6 -30.13 -28.46 50.70
C VAL A 6 -30.03 -26.98 50.33
N TYR A 7 -30.28 -26.06 51.26
CA TYR A 7 -30.14 -24.62 51.01
C TYR A 7 -28.72 -24.22 50.63
N VAL A 8 -27.71 -24.74 51.33
CA VAL A 8 -26.30 -24.47 51.00
C VAL A 8 -25.98 -25.02 49.62
N ALA A 9 -26.38 -26.25 49.28
CA ALA A 9 -26.14 -26.83 47.96
C ALA A 9 -26.80 -26.03 46.82
N VAL A 10 -28.04 -25.55 47.01
CA VAL A 10 -28.74 -24.72 46.01
C VAL A 10 -28.05 -23.36 45.85
N ILE A 11 -27.67 -22.70 46.94
CA ILE A 11 -26.95 -21.41 46.87
C ILE A 11 -25.60 -21.60 46.18
N THR A 12 -24.84 -22.65 46.52
CA THR A 12 -23.56 -22.96 45.87
C THR A 12 -23.73 -23.23 44.38
N LEU A 13 -24.78 -23.97 43.97
CA LEU A 13 -25.08 -24.21 42.56
C LEU A 13 -25.40 -22.92 41.82
N ILE A 14 -26.25 -22.05 42.39
CA ILE A 14 -26.58 -20.74 41.82
C ILE A 14 -25.31 -19.90 41.65
N LEU A 15 -24.45 -19.85 42.67
CA LEU A 15 -23.19 -19.12 42.62
C LEU A 15 -22.25 -19.66 41.55
N ILE A 16 -22.13 -20.99 41.41
CA ILE A 16 -21.34 -21.62 40.34
C ILE A 16 -21.91 -21.25 38.98
N VAL A 17 -23.23 -21.32 38.79
CA VAL A 17 -23.87 -20.93 37.53
C VAL A 17 -23.67 -19.45 37.21
N LEU A 18 -23.71 -18.57 38.22
CA LEU A 18 -23.50 -17.12 38.06
C LEU A 18 -22.03 -16.79 37.75
N VAL A 19 -21.08 -17.48 38.37
CA VAL A 19 -19.64 -17.34 38.09
C VAL A 19 -19.31 -17.91 36.70
N CYS A 20 -19.86 -19.07 36.34
CA CYS A 20 -19.69 -19.65 35.01
C CYS A 20 -20.34 -18.78 33.92
N SER A 21 -21.52 -18.21 34.17
CA SER A 21 -22.20 -17.35 33.20
C SER A 21 -21.47 -16.03 33.01
N THR A 22 -20.99 -15.40 34.08
CA THR A 22 -20.20 -14.17 33.99
C THR A 22 -18.84 -14.38 33.34
N ALA A 23 -18.17 -15.51 33.62
CA ALA A 23 -16.93 -15.90 32.95
C ALA A 23 -17.14 -16.18 31.45
N LEU A 24 -18.21 -16.90 31.09
CA LEU A 24 -18.62 -17.12 29.70
C LEU A 24 -18.90 -15.79 29.00
N VAL A 25 -19.73 -14.93 29.60
CA VAL A 25 -20.11 -13.63 29.05
C VAL A 25 -18.87 -12.75 28.85
N ARG A 26 -17.94 -12.67 29.82
CA ARG A 26 -16.67 -11.95 29.64
C ARG A 26 -15.82 -12.53 28.50
N GLY A 27 -15.73 -13.86 28.40
CA GLY A 27 -14.93 -14.53 27.36
C GLY A 27 -15.42 -14.29 25.92
N TYR A 28 -16.69 -13.92 25.74
CA TYR A 28 -17.28 -13.63 24.42
C TYR A 28 -17.57 -12.14 24.18
N LEU A 29 -17.77 -11.32 25.22
CA LEU A 29 -18.02 -9.88 25.09
C LEU A 29 -16.74 -9.02 25.09
N SER A 30 -15.63 -9.54 25.60
CA SER A 30 -14.34 -8.88 25.49
C SER A 30 -13.65 -9.27 24.18
N PRO A 31 -12.99 -8.33 23.49
CA PRO A 31 -12.20 -8.67 22.32
C PRO A 31 -11.10 -9.65 22.74
N ALA A 32 -11.01 -10.77 22.04
CA ALA A 32 -9.94 -11.75 22.22
C ALA A 32 -8.61 -11.21 21.67
N ASP A 33 -8.68 -10.25 20.75
CA ASP A 33 -7.54 -9.63 20.11
C ASP A 33 -7.91 -8.24 19.62
N VAL A 34 -6.97 -7.30 19.67
CA VAL A 34 -7.15 -5.92 19.21
C VAL A 34 -5.94 -5.51 18.40
N ASP A 35 -6.14 -5.24 17.11
CA ASP A 35 -5.11 -4.72 16.21
C ASP A 35 -5.36 -3.23 15.96
N VAL A 36 -4.33 -2.40 16.11
CA VAL A 36 -4.39 -0.96 15.91
C VAL A 36 -3.49 -0.58 14.74
N GLN A 37 -4.12 -0.22 13.63
CA GLN A 37 -3.51 0.32 12.42
C GLN A 37 -3.65 1.85 12.40
N THR A 38 -2.96 2.55 11.50
CA THR A 38 -2.74 4.01 11.57
C THR A 38 -4.02 4.80 11.82
N ASN A 39 -5.08 4.48 11.08
CA ASN A 39 -6.40 5.09 11.18
C ASN A 39 -7.51 4.06 11.37
N THR A 40 -7.20 2.90 11.95
CA THR A 40 -8.18 1.80 12.04
C THR A 40 -7.95 0.99 13.30
N LYS A 41 -9.03 0.73 14.05
CA LYS A 41 -9.03 -0.22 15.17
C LYS A 41 -9.78 -1.46 14.73
N ILE A 42 -9.18 -2.62 14.91
CA ILE A 42 -9.79 -3.91 14.59
C ILE A 42 -9.91 -4.72 15.87
N GLU A 43 -11.11 -5.21 16.15
CA GLU A 43 -11.40 -6.01 17.33
C GLU A 43 -11.93 -7.37 16.90
N TYR A 44 -11.30 -8.43 17.41
CA TYR A 44 -11.68 -9.81 17.12
C TYR A 44 -12.36 -10.42 18.33
N TYR A 45 -13.61 -10.82 18.15
CA TYR A 45 -14.41 -11.46 19.18
C TYR A 45 -14.61 -12.93 18.84
N ARG A 46 -14.47 -13.81 19.84
CA ARG A 46 -14.95 -15.18 19.69
C ARG A 46 -16.45 -15.12 19.47
N THR A 47 -16.95 -15.81 18.45
CA THR A 47 -18.39 -15.84 18.19
C THR A 47 -19.06 -16.85 19.11
N PHE A 48 -20.17 -16.44 19.73
CA PHE A 48 -20.98 -17.33 20.55
C PHE A 48 -21.44 -18.54 19.71
N PRO A 49 -21.45 -19.78 20.24
CA PRO A 49 -21.77 -20.99 19.46
C PRO A 49 -23.12 -20.99 18.73
N LEU A 50 -24.08 -20.17 19.18
CA LEU A 50 -25.41 -20.03 18.59
C LEU A 50 -25.56 -18.83 17.65
N MET A 51 -24.53 -17.99 17.52
CA MET A 51 -24.53 -16.81 16.67
C MET A 51 -23.68 -17.05 15.41
N LYS A 52 -24.09 -16.44 14.31
CA LYS A 52 -23.23 -16.39 13.11
C LYS A 52 -22.19 -15.30 13.30
N PRO A 53 -20.92 -15.53 12.94
CA PRO A 53 -19.92 -14.49 13.04
C PRO A 53 -20.29 -13.35 12.09
N THR A 54 -19.98 -12.12 12.47
CA THR A 54 -20.24 -10.93 11.66
C THR A 54 -18.94 -10.21 11.30
N LEU A 55 -18.94 -9.49 10.18
CA LEU A 55 -17.93 -8.48 9.89
C LEU A 55 -18.63 -7.14 9.89
N GLU A 56 -18.21 -6.24 10.76
CA GLU A 56 -18.87 -4.96 11.01
C GLU A 56 -17.87 -3.83 10.75
N PHE A 57 -18.26 -2.85 9.95
CA PHE A 57 -17.48 -1.63 9.72
C PHE A 57 -18.19 -0.44 10.34
N GLU A 58 -17.52 0.24 11.26
CA GLU A 58 -17.91 1.54 11.78
C GLU A 58 -17.14 2.61 11.01
N LEU A 59 -17.87 3.44 10.28
CA LEU A 59 -17.29 4.53 9.49
C LEU A 59 -17.33 5.83 10.31
N PRO A 60 -16.39 6.76 10.10
CA PRO A 60 -16.45 8.08 10.72
C PRO A 60 -17.72 8.82 10.27
N GLY A 61 -18.46 9.39 11.23
CA GLY A 61 -19.68 10.14 11.01
C GLY A 61 -20.97 9.40 11.36
N LYS A 62 -22.10 10.13 11.39
CA LYS A 62 -23.42 9.64 11.84
C LYS A 62 -24.47 9.57 10.72
N GLY A 63 -24.10 10.04 9.53
CA GLY A 63 -24.94 10.11 8.35
C GLY A 63 -25.26 8.77 7.67
N PRO A 64 -26.13 8.76 6.65
CA PRO A 64 -26.18 7.68 5.67
C PRO A 64 -24.80 7.47 5.06
N MET A 65 -24.44 6.20 4.88
CA MET A 65 -23.12 5.84 4.41
C MET A 65 -23.16 4.71 3.39
N SER A 66 -22.18 4.74 2.48
CA SER A 66 -21.90 3.69 1.53
C SER A 66 -20.45 3.23 1.66
N LEU A 67 -20.20 1.95 1.38
CA LEU A 67 -18.87 1.37 1.41
C LEU A 67 -18.74 0.30 0.32
N SER A 68 -17.86 0.56 -0.63
CA SER A 68 -17.34 -0.42 -1.57
C SER A 68 -16.08 -1.05 -1.01
N ILE A 69 -16.05 -2.38 -1.07
CA ILE A 69 -14.94 -3.19 -0.58
C ILE A 69 -14.31 -3.90 -1.78
N GLY A 70 -13.03 -3.67 -2.01
CA GLY A 70 -12.21 -4.37 -2.99
C GLY A 70 -11.10 -5.17 -2.35
N GLY A 71 -10.44 -6.01 -3.14
CA GLY A 71 -9.25 -6.75 -2.72
C GLY A 71 -8.42 -7.19 -3.92
N ILE A 72 -7.16 -7.52 -3.65
CA ILE A 72 -6.24 -8.06 -4.66
C ILE A 72 -6.07 -9.55 -4.36
N LEU A 73 -6.31 -10.41 -5.35
CA LEU A 73 -6.05 -11.84 -5.21
C LEU A 73 -4.55 -12.15 -5.37
N PRO A 74 -4.08 -13.32 -4.89
CA PRO A 74 -2.66 -13.68 -5.00
C PRO A 74 -2.10 -13.73 -6.43
N ASN A 75 -2.96 -13.90 -7.44
CA ASN A 75 -2.59 -13.87 -8.86
C ASN A 75 -2.46 -12.43 -9.42
N GLY A 76 -2.75 -11.40 -8.61
CA GLY A 76 -2.76 -9.99 -9.00
C GLY A 76 -4.10 -9.45 -9.46
N SER A 77 -5.14 -10.28 -9.64
CA SER A 77 -6.43 -9.78 -10.13
C SER A 77 -7.19 -9.02 -9.06
N PHE A 78 -7.77 -7.88 -9.43
CA PHE A 78 -8.70 -7.14 -8.58
C PHE A 78 -10.04 -7.86 -8.45
N VAL A 79 -10.63 -7.84 -7.25
CA VAL A 79 -11.97 -8.37 -7.02
C VAL A 79 -12.85 -7.37 -6.29
N ASP A 80 -14.05 -7.14 -6.83
CA ASP A 80 -15.12 -6.42 -6.12
C ASP A 80 -15.80 -7.36 -5.12
N LEU A 81 -15.58 -7.09 -3.84
CA LEU A 81 -16.13 -7.86 -2.73
C LEU A 81 -17.54 -7.39 -2.36
N GLY A 82 -17.95 -6.20 -2.82
CA GLY A 82 -19.32 -5.72 -2.77
C GLY A 82 -19.43 -4.24 -2.37
N LEU A 83 -20.62 -3.71 -2.63
CA LEU A 83 -21.07 -2.38 -2.22
C LEU A 83 -22.16 -2.51 -1.15
N TYR A 84 -22.01 -1.75 -0.08
CA TYR A 84 -22.85 -1.84 1.11
C TYR A 84 -23.34 -0.46 1.52
N PHE A 85 -24.55 -0.41 2.08
CA PHE A 85 -25.21 0.81 2.52
C PHE A 85 -25.74 0.66 3.93
N GLY A 86 -25.84 1.76 4.66
CA GLY A 86 -26.44 1.76 5.98
C GLY A 86 -26.25 3.07 6.73
N LYS A 87 -26.32 3.00 8.06
CA LYS A 87 -26.13 4.12 8.98
C LYS A 87 -25.43 3.63 10.25
N GLY A 88 -24.45 4.37 10.74
CA GLY A 88 -23.59 3.99 11.87
C GLY A 88 -22.65 2.82 11.54
N THR A 89 -23.13 1.59 11.66
CA THR A 89 -22.33 0.37 11.47
C THR A 89 -22.83 -0.44 10.29
N LEU A 90 -21.95 -0.74 9.33
CA LEU A 90 -22.23 -1.59 8.19
C LEU A 90 -21.94 -3.05 8.50
N ARG A 91 -22.96 -3.90 8.42
CA ARG A 91 -22.81 -5.36 8.55
C ARG A 91 -22.60 -5.99 7.18
N ILE A 92 -21.45 -6.62 7.00
CA ILE A 92 -21.03 -7.15 5.72
C ILE A 92 -21.29 -8.66 5.64
N PRO A 93 -22.05 -9.14 4.64
CA PRO A 93 -22.19 -10.56 4.37
C PRO A 93 -20.83 -11.23 4.15
N ARG A 94 -20.52 -12.24 4.96
CA ARG A 94 -19.19 -12.86 4.99
C ARG A 94 -18.90 -13.76 3.78
N LYS A 95 -19.88 -14.17 2.98
CA LYS A 95 -19.70 -15.21 1.94
C LYS A 95 -18.57 -14.88 0.96
N LYS A 96 -18.58 -13.68 0.36
CA LYS A 96 -17.55 -13.23 -0.60
C LYS A 96 -16.19 -13.03 0.07
N LEU A 97 -16.19 -12.45 1.27
CA LEU A 97 -14.96 -12.22 2.05
C LEU A 97 -14.30 -13.53 2.47
N LEU A 98 -15.06 -14.51 2.96
CA LEU A 98 -14.53 -15.83 3.30
C LEU A 98 -13.92 -16.51 2.09
N TRP A 99 -14.52 -16.37 0.90
CA TRP A 99 -13.90 -16.85 -0.34
C TRP A 99 -12.57 -16.14 -0.62
N TYR A 100 -12.51 -14.81 -0.48
CA TYR A 100 -11.29 -14.03 -0.66
C TYR A 100 -10.16 -14.48 0.29
N PHE A 101 -10.44 -14.57 1.60
CA PHE A 101 -9.45 -15.01 2.59
C PHE A 101 -9.05 -16.48 2.40
N ARG A 102 -9.95 -17.36 1.93
CA ARG A 102 -9.60 -18.74 1.57
C ARG A 102 -8.60 -18.78 0.42
N LYS A 103 -8.74 -17.93 -0.60
CA LYS A 103 -7.78 -17.87 -1.71
C LYS A 103 -6.38 -17.49 -1.25
N TRP A 104 -6.28 -16.55 -0.31
CA TRP A 104 -5.01 -16.20 0.33
C TRP A 104 -4.46 -17.31 1.23
N ALA A 105 -5.30 -17.99 2.00
CA ALA A 105 -4.86 -19.14 2.82
C ALA A 105 -4.37 -20.32 1.96
N GLU A 106 -5.06 -20.64 0.86
CA GLU A 106 -4.64 -21.63 -0.14
C GLU A 106 -3.30 -21.25 -0.78
N TYR A 107 -3.09 -19.96 -1.07
CA TYR A 107 -1.83 -19.45 -1.59
C TYR A 107 -0.68 -19.56 -0.58
N GLY A 108 -0.90 -19.18 0.69
CA GLY A 108 0.09 -19.34 1.76
C GLY A 108 0.50 -20.80 1.94
N LYS A 109 -0.48 -21.72 1.98
CA LYS A 109 -0.22 -23.17 2.10
C LYS A 109 0.66 -23.70 0.95
N ARG A 110 0.39 -23.29 -0.29
CA ARG A 110 1.18 -23.70 -1.47
C ARG A 110 2.61 -23.17 -1.45
N ASN A 111 2.88 -22.11 -0.70
CA ASN A 111 4.19 -21.49 -0.57
C ASN A 111 4.85 -21.78 0.78
N SER A 112 4.44 -22.83 1.48
CA SER A 112 5.06 -23.24 2.77
C SER A 112 5.02 -22.14 3.84
N LEU A 113 3.98 -21.32 3.81
CA LEU A 113 3.74 -20.27 4.80
C LEU A 113 2.78 -20.75 5.88
N LYS A 114 3.02 -20.31 7.12
CA LYS A 114 2.09 -20.53 8.22
C LYS A 114 0.87 -19.64 8.05
N HIS A 115 -0.23 -20.05 8.69
CA HIS A 115 -1.45 -19.27 8.69
C HIS A 115 -1.23 -17.89 9.32
N GLY A 116 -1.61 -16.82 8.63
CA GLY A 116 -1.42 -15.45 9.10
C GLY A 116 -0.04 -14.82 8.82
N GLU A 117 0.92 -15.55 8.23
CA GLU A 117 2.20 -14.94 7.78
C GLU A 117 2.01 -14.00 6.58
N VAL A 118 0.95 -14.20 5.80
CA VAL A 118 0.52 -13.30 4.72
C VAL A 118 -0.89 -12.82 5.01
N VAL A 119 -1.02 -11.51 5.26
CA VAL A 119 -2.27 -10.87 5.68
C VAL A 119 -2.73 -9.93 4.56
N PRO A 120 -3.73 -10.33 3.77
CA PRO A 120 -4.21 -9.52 2.65
C PRO A 120 -5.05 -8.34 3.13
N GLY A 121 -4.89 -7.20 2.46
CA GLY A 121 -5.68 -6.00 2.67
C GLY A 121 -7.04 -6.07 1.99
N LEU A 122 -8.00 -5.37 2.58
CA LEU A 122 -9.25 -4.94 1.96
C LEU A 122 -9.14 -3.45 1.66
N ILE A 123 -9.59 -3.06 0.48
CA ILE A 123 -9.58 -1.69 0.01
C ILE A 123 -10.97 -1.13 0.21
N LEU A 124 -11.05 0.03 0.85
CA LEU A 124 -12.29 0.60 1.34
C LEU A 124 -12.50 1.95 0.67
N LEU A 125 -13.56 2.06 -0.12
CA LEU A 125 -13.99 3.31 -0.75
C LEU A 125 -15.43 3.59 -0.35
N GLY A 126 -15.66 4.67 0.37
CA GLY A 126 -16.97 4.98 0.90
C GLY A 126 -17.35 6.44 0.79
N THR A 127 -18.62 6.71 1.05
CA THR A 127 -19.14 8.06 1.20
C THR A 127 -19.96 8.14 2.48
N VAL A 128 -19.84 9.24 3.21
CA VAL A 128 -20.67 9.57 4.37
C VAL A 128 -21.34 10.91 4.11
N VAL A 129 -22.65 10.98 4.30
CA VAL A 129 -23.44 12.20 4.06
C VAL A 129 -23.89 12.79 5.39
N GLU A 130 -23.32 13.94 5.79
CA GLU A 130 -23.74 14.63 7.01
C GLU A 130 -24.35 16.01 6.67
N GLY A 131 -25.62 16.18 7.01
CA GLY A 131 -26.36 17.39 6.65
C GLY A 131 -26.37 17.62 5.14
N ASN A 132 -25.83 18.75 4.70
CA ASN A 132 -25.72 19.13 3.28
C ASN A 132 -24.30 18.95 2.74
N GLN A 133 -23.51 18.02 3.29
CA GLN A 133 -22.14 17.78 2.87
C GLN A 133 -21.86 16.28 2.73
N SER A 134 -21.18 15.92 1.65
CA SER A 134 -20.73 14.56 1.39
C SER A 134 -19.23 14.47 1.63
N TYR A 135 -18.81 13.38 2.26
CA TYR A 135 -17.42 13.12 2.60
C TYR A 135 -16.98 11.80 2.00
N SER A 136 -15.79 11.78 1.40
CA SER A 136 -15.18 10.54 0.92
C SER A 136 -14.42 9.85 2.03
N ILE A 137 -14.50 8.53 2.01
CA ILE A 137 -13.64 7.64 2.77
C ILE A 137 -12.79 6.87 1.79
N ALA A 138 -11.49 6.88 2.02
CA ALA A 138 -10.58 5.96 1.40
C ALA A 138 -9.59 5.43 2.41
N SER A 139 -9.55 4.11 2.50
CA SER A 139 -8.71 3.43 3.45
C SER A 139 -8.39 2.02 2.96
N SER A 140 -7.55 1.35 3.72
CA SER A 140 -7.33 -0.08 3.61
C SER A 140 -7.23 -0.67 5.00
N VAL A 141 -7.65 -1.91 5.13
CA VAL A 141 -7.50 -2.66 6.37
C VAL A 141 -6.97 -4.04 6.07
N VAL A 142 -5.93 -4.48 6.77
CA VAL A 142 -5.52 -5.89 6.75
C VAL A 142 -6.24 -6.64 7.85
N LEU A 143 -6.87 -7.77 7.50
CA LEU A 143 -7.57 -8.63 8.47
C LEU A 143 -6.85 -9.98 8.55
N ASP A 144 -6.62 -10.48 9.76
CA ASP A 144 -6.00 -11.78 9.98
C ASP A 144 -6.87 -12.90 9.37
N PRO A 145 -6.40 -13.60 8.31
CA PRO A 145 -7.14 -14.70 7.71
C PRO A 145 -7.46 -15.81 8.72
N GLY A 146 -6.62 -16.01 9.74
CA GLY A 146 -6.80 -17.00 10.81
C GLY A 146 -8.03 -16.74 11.64
N LYS A 147 -8.19 -15.49 12.10
CA LYS A 147 -9.37 -15.11 12.88
C LYS A 147 -10.62 -15.10 12.00
N VAL A 148 -10.52 -14.54 10.79
CA VAL A 148 -11.68 -14.46 9.88
C VAL A 148 -12.16 -15.86 9.49
N LEU A 149 -11.26 -16.74 9.02
CA LEU A 149 -11.62 -18.10 8.64
C LEU A 149 -11.95 -18.99 9.85
N GLY A 150 -11.33 -18.72 11.00
CA GLY A 150 -11.62 -19.37 12.29
C GLY A 150 -12.96 -18.98 12.90
N GLY A 151 -13.76 -18.15 12.22
CA GLY A 151 -15.12 -17.86 12.62
C GLY A 151 -15.24 -16.78 13.70
N TYR A 152 -14.26 -15.88 13.83
CA TYR A 152 -14.39 -14.73 14.71
C TYR A 152 -15.37 -13.70 14.14
N THR A 153 -16.06 -13.01 15.04
CA THR A 153 -16.73 -11.74 14.75
C THR A 153 -15.68 -10.65 14.73
N VAL A 154 -15.65 -9.85 13.68
CA VAL A 154 -14.63 -8.83 13.47
C VAL A 154 -15.32 -7.47 13.39
N LYS A 155 -14.88 -6.53 14.22
CA LYS A 155 -15.33 -5.14 14.17
C LYS A 155 -14.17 -4.26 13.73
N VAL A 156 -14.40 -3.45 12.71
CA VAL A 156 -13.42 -2.55 12.12
C VAL A 156 -13.95 -1.13 12.30
N ALA A 157 -13.26 -0.33 13.11
CA ALA A 157 -13.59 1.08 13.29
C ALA A 157 -12.58 1.94 12.52
N LEU A 158 -13.04 2.59 11.45
CA LEU A 158 -12.26 3.55 10.70
C LEU A 158 -12.26 4.89 11.42
N ARG A 159 -11.08 5.48 11.60
CA ARG A 159 -10.85 6.72 12.35
C ARG A 159 -10.18 7.81 11.51
N GLY A 160 -10.11 7.62 10.20
CA GLY A 160 -9.51 8.58 9.28
C GLY A 160 -10.31 9.88 9.19
N GLU A 161 -9.63 10.95 8.78
CA GLU A 161 -10.27 12.23 8.51
C GLU A 161 -11.20 12.12 7.30
N LEU A 162 -12.37 12.73 7.42
CA LEU A 162 -13.37 12.80 6.36
C LEU A 162 -12.92 13.84 5.33
N VAL A 163 -12.70 13.42 4.08
CA VAL A 163 -12.31 14.35 3.01
C VAL A 163 -13.57 14.98 2.40
N PRO A 164 -13.77 16.30 2.52
CA PRO A 164 -14.98 16.95 2.01
C PRO A 164 -15.03 16.91 0.47
N MET A 165 -16.19 16.53 -0.08
CA MET A 165 -16.40 16.39 -1.54
C MET A 165 -17.33 17.44 -2.16
N GLY A 166 -17.62 18.52 -1.43
CA GLY A 166 -18.61 19.51 -1.85
C GLY A 166 -20.05 19.16 -1.43
N LYS A 167 -21.02 19.98 -1.85
CA LYS A 167 -22.44 19.80 -1.50
C LYS A 167 -23.05 18.66 -2.31
N PRO A 168 -23.90 17.80 -1.72
CA PRO A 168 -24.67 16.81 -2.46
C PRO A 168 -25.48 17.52 -3.55
N PRO A 169 -25.61 16.93 -4.76
CA PRO A 169 -26.47 17.49 -5.78
C PRO A 169 -27.92 17.54 -5.27
N GLN A 170 -28.54 18.73 -5.30
CA GLN A 170 -29.97 18.85 -5.01
C GLN A 170 -30.76 18.37 -6.23
N VAL A 171 -31.57 17.33 -6.05
CA VAL A 171 -32.47 16.86 -7.09
C VAL A 171 -33.61 17.87 -7.20
N SER A 172 -33.68 18.60 -8.32
CA SER A 172 -34.87 19.36 -8.65
C SER A 172 -36.03 18.38 -8.87
N LYS A 173 -37.22 18.71 -8.37
CA LYS A 173 -38.39 17.82 -8.42
C LYS A 173 -38.93 17.56 -9.84
N ASP A 174 -38.34 18.15 -10.89
CA ASP A 174 -38.94 18.29 -12.22
C ASP A 174 -38.17 17.62 -13.37
N SER A 175 -37.38 16.57 -13.15
CA SER A 175 -36.72 15.87 -14.26
C SER A 175 -37.13 14.40 -14.38
N THR A 176 -38.24 14.18 -15.08
CA THR A 176 -38.58 12.90 -15.72
C THR A 176 -37.69 12.73 -16.95
N TYR A 177 -36.61 11.97 -16.82
CA TYR A 177 -35.89 11.43 -17.98
C TYR A 177 -36.32 9.97 -18.20
N GLU A 178 -36.86 9.68 -19.37
CA GLU A 178 -37.03 8.32 -19.86
C GLU A 178 -35.66 7.78 -20.29
N ILE A 179 -35.12 6.83 -19.53
CA ILE A 179 -33.94 6.05 -19.93
C ILE A 179 -34.34 4.57 -19.90
N SER A 180 -34.46 3.97 -21.08
CA SER A 180 -34.57 2.52 -21.26
C SER A 180 -33.26 1.86 -20.81
N ASN A 181 -33.29 0.91 -19.86
CA ASN A 181 -32.10 0.15 -19.48
C ASN A 181 -32.35 -1.38 -19.48
N PRO A 182 -31.45 -2.22 -20.03
CA PRO A 182 -31.64 -3.66 -20.22
C PRO A 182 -31.19 -4.55 -19.03
N TYR A 183 -30.76 -3.98 -17.90
CA TYR A 183 -30.12 -4.75 -16.83
C TYR A 183 -31.08 -5.00 -15.66
N GLY A 184 -31.65 -6.21 -15.64
CA GLY A 184 -32.62 -6.69 -14.65
C GLY A 184 -32.09 -6.71 -13.21
N CYS A 185 -32.30 -5.60 -12.50
CA CYS A 185 -32.16 -5.51 -11.05
C CYS A 185 -33.54 -5.45 -10.41
N THR A 186 -33.88 -6.43 -9.55
CA THR A 186 -35.05 -6.34 -8.67
C THR A 186 -34.70 -5.50 -7.44
N ALA A 187 -35.17 -4.24 -7.41
CA ALA A 187 -35.08 -3.38 -6.25
C ALA A 187 -36.12 -3.81 -5.20
N THR A 188 -35.69 -4.19 -4.01
CA THR A 188 -36.59 -4.18 -2.85
C THR A 188 -36.71 -2.73 -2.37
N GLU A 189 -37.88 -2.13 -2.60
CA GLU A 189 -38.30 -0.84 -2.06
C GLU A 189 -38.07 -0.79 -0.55
N GLN A 190 -36.99 -0.15 -0.08
CA GLN A 190 -36.83 0.26 1.31
C GLN A 190 -35.54 1.11 1.50
N ASP A 191 -35.42 2.25 0.81
CA ASP A 191 -34.78 3.45 1.40
C ASP A 191 -34.96 4.69 0.49
N PRO A 192 -35.66 5.77 0.92
CA PRO A 192 -35.91 6.94 0.09
C PRO A 192 -34.73 7.94 -0.02
N PHE A 193 -33.60 7.70 0.66
CA PHE A 193 -32.46 8.63 0.67
C PHE A 193 -31.64 8.56 -0.63
N LEU A 194 -31.24 9.73 -1.13
CA LEU A 194 -30.18 9.84 -2.14
C LEU A 194 -28.91 9.19 -1.59
N ARG A 195 -28.42 8.19 -2.33
CA ARG A 195 -27.21 7.46 -1.99
C ARG A 195 -26.09 7.94 -2.88
N GLU A 196 -25.03 8.45 -2.27
CA GLU A 196 -23.75 8.63 -2.96
C GLU A 196 -22.89 7.40 -2.71
N TYR A 197 -22.29 6.84 -3.75
CA TYR A 197 -21.45 5.67 -3.61
C TYR A 197 -20.40 5.54 -4.71
N TRP A 198 -19.32 4.83 -4.39
CA TRP A 198 -18.28 4.47 -5.34
C TRP A 198 -18.54 3.07 -5.87
N LYS A 199 -18.41 2.84 -7.17
CA LYS A 199 -18.53 1.52 -7.79
C LYS A 199 -17.33 1.26 -8.68
N LEU A 200 -16.78 0.05 -8.60
CA LEU A 200 -15.72 -0.37 -9.52
C LEU A 200 -16.26 -0.27 -10.95
N GLY A 201 -15.60 0.55 -11.78
CA GLY A 201 -15.90 0.69 -13.19
C GLY A 201 -15.14 -0.33 -14.01
N GLU A 202 -13.81 -0.26 -13.91
CA GLU A 202 -12.90 -1.05 -14.73
C GLU A 202 -11.56 -1.27 -14.01
N VAL A 203 -10.86 -2.33 -14.42
CA VAL A 203 -9.43 -2.49 -14.12
C VAL A 203 -8.69 -2.01 -15.36
N LEU A 204 -8.06 -0.84 -15.24
CA LEU A 204 -7.38 -0.17 -16.36
C LEU A 204 -6.16 -0.96 -16.81
N ASP A 205 -5.40 -1.48 -15.83
CA ASP A 205 -4.24 -2.30 -16.08
C ASP A 205 -3.96 -3.23 -14.88
N SER A 206 -3.44 -4.41 -15.16
CA SER A 206 -2.94 -5.34 -14.14
C SER A 206 -1.98 -6.33 -14.76
N GLY A 207 -0.87 -6.62 -14.09
CA GLY A 207 0.17 -7.44 -14.68
C GLY A 207 1.17 -7.98 -13.67
N SER A 208 2.05 -8.86 -14.16
CA SER A 208 3.29 -9.18 -13.46
C SER A 208 4.35 -8.18 -13.87
N SER A 209 5.08 -7.63 -12.91
CA SER A 209 6.17 -6.74 -13.23
C SER A 209 7.30 -6.83 -12.22
N PHE A 210 8.45 -6.30 -12.62
CA PHE A 210 9.60 -6.07 -11.78
C PHE A 210 9.54 -4.65 -11.25
N VAL A 211 9.67 -4.50 -9.93
CA VAL A 211 9.78 -3.20 -9.27
C VAL A 211 11.20 -3.03 -8.75
N PRO A 212 12.00 -2.09 -9.28
CA PRO A 212 13.30 -1.79 -8.71
C PRO A 212 13.12 -1.11 -7.34
N LEU A 213 13.75 -1.68 -6.31
CA LEU A 213 13.88 -1.06 -4.99
C LEU A 213 15.22 -0.32 -4.87
N GLY A 214 16.25 -0.81 -5.57
CA GLY A 214 17.50 -0.11 -5.85
C GLY A 214 17.73 0.04 -7.36
N ASN A 215 18.11 1.24 -7.80
CA ASN A 215 18.49 1.50 -9.19
C ASN A 215 19.71 2.42 -9.21
N VAL A 216 20.72 2.08 -10.01
CA VAL A 216 21.96 2.84 -10.15
C VAL A 216 22.18 3.14 -11.62
N TYR A 217 22.14 4.41 -11.98
CA TYR A 217 22.64 4.89 -13.26
C TYR A 217 24.13 5.19 -13.15
N LEU A 218 24.96 4.43 -13.85
CA LEU A 218 26.40 4.63 -13.87
C LEU A 218 26.81 5.15 -15.24
N HIS A 219 27.44 6.32 -15.31
CA HIS A 219 27.86 6.94 -16.57
C HIS A 219 29.18 7.74 -16.46
N GLY A 220 29.68 8.24 -17.59
CA GLY A 220 31.05 8.78 -17.72
C GLY A 220 32.10 7.68 -17.92
N ASP A 221 33.28 7.81 -17.31
CA ASP A 221 34.34 6.81 -17.38
C ASP A 221 34.11 5.64 -16.41
N THR A 222 33.15 4.81 -16.78
CA THR A 222 32.76 3.61 -16.02
C THR A 222 33.88 2.57 -15.88
N SER A 223 34.96 2.67 -16.67
CA SER A 223 36.12 1.77 -16.57
C SER A 223 36.86 1.91 -15.25
N LYS A 224 36.71 3.06 -14.57
CA LYS A 224 37.25 3.36 -13.24
C LYS A 224 36.44 2.74 -12.10
N ILE A 225 35.30 2.11 -12.37
CA ILE A 225 34.52 1.36 -11.38
C ILE A 225 34.80 -0.13 -11.52
N ASN A 226 35.25 -0.79 -10.45
CA ASN A 226 35.55 -2.22 -10.47
C ASN A 226 34.27 -3.06 -10.37
N ASN A 227 33.41 -2.73 -9.41
CA ASN A 227 32.13 -3.37 -9.23
C ASN A 227 31.15 -2.49 -8.44
N ILE A 228 29.87 -2.79 -8.64
CA ILE A 228 28.76 -2.27 -7.83
C ILE A 228 28.05 -3.48 -7.22
N VAL A 229 27.76 -3.40 -5.92
CA VAL A 229 26.99 -4.42 -5.21
C VAL A 229 25.68 -3.83 -4.76
N LEU A 230 24.57 -4.45 -5.19
CA LEU A 230 23.24 -4.17 -4.66
C LEU A 230 22.87 -5.24 -3.65
N LYS A 231 22.36 -4.83 -2.49
CA LYS A 231 21.87 -5.73 -1.44
C LYS A 231 20.50 -5.30 -0.93
N GLU A 232 19.57 -6.24 -0.89
CA GLU A 232 18.22 -6.08 -0.35
C GLU A 232 17.95 -7.15 0.70
N LYS A 233 17.55 -6.74 1.89
CA LYS A 233 17.10 -7.67 2.93
C LYS A 233 15.82 -7.15 3.56
N PHE A 234 14.82 -8.00 3.67
CA PHE A 234 13.60 -7.74 4.43
C PHE A 234 13.33 -8.92 5.37
N GLN A 235 13.16 -8.63 6.64
CA GLN A 235 12.93 -9.60 7.70
C GLN A 235 11.85 -9.08 8.63
N SER A 236 10.85 -9.91 8.92
CA SER A 236 9.82 -9.63 9.91
C SER A 236 10.06 -10.41 11.20
N THR A 237 9.36 -9.99 12.25
CA THR A 237 9.21 -10.72 13.51
C THR A 237 7.73 -10.83 13.87
N GLU A 238 7.42 -11.27 15.09
CA GLU A 238 6.06 -11.20 15.63
C GLU A 238 5.57 -9.74 15.78
N ASP A 239 6.46 -8.81 16.11
CA ASP A 239 6.14 -7.40 16.36
C ASP A 239 6.47 -6.47 15.19
N VAL A 240 7.28 -6.94 14.23
CA VAL A 240 7.74 -6.15 13.08
C VAL A 240 7.21 -6.76 11.79
N GLY A 241 6.23 -6.10 11.15
CA GLY A 241 5.66 -6.54 9.87
C GLY A 241 6.24 -5.76 8.68
N ILE A 242 6.29 -6.42 7.51
CA ILE A 242 6.56 -5.77 6.21
C ILE A 242 5.22 -5.42 5.58
N LYS A 243 5.00 -4.14 5.27
CA LYS A 243 3.76 -3.60 4.76
C LYS A 243 3.95 -3.11 3.33
N PHE A 244 3.08 -3.55 2.43
CA PHE A 244 2.95 -2.99 1.09
C PHE A 244 1.75 -2.04 1.12
N SER A 245 1.95 -0.81 0.66
CA SER A 245 0.93 0.23 0.63
C SER A 245 0.41 0.44 -0.79
N GLY A 246 -0.85 0.84 -0.88
CA GLY A 246 -1.46 1.29 -2.13
C GLY A 246 -1.46 2.81 -2.23
N VAL A 247 -1.87 3.32 -3.37
CA VAL A 247 -2.16 4.73 -3.60
C VAL A 247 -3.59 4.84 -4.05
N LEU A 248 -4.30 5.83 -3.52
CA LEU A 248 -5.57 6.26 -4.08
C LEU A 248 -5.44 7.67 -4.62
N ALA A 249 -5.86 7.87 -5.86
CA ALA A 249 -5.92 9.16 -6.51
C ALA A 249 -7.37 9.51 -6.84
N TYR A 250 -7.83 10.68 -6.41
CA TYR A 250 -9.16 11.20 -6.67
C TYR A 250 -9.10 12.24 -7.77
N GLN A 251 -9.97 12.10 -8.77
CA GLN A 251 -10.18 13.09 -9.80
C GLN A 251 -11.56 13.72 -9.60
N THR A 252 -11.57 14.99 -9.21
CA THR A 252 -12.79 15.77 -9.05
C THR A 252 -13.23 16.37 -10.40
N LYS A 253 -14.40 17.00 -10.43
CA LYS A 253 -14.92 17.69 -11.62
C LYS A 253 -14.02 18.83 -12.14
N SER A 254 -13.12 19.36 -11.31
CA SER A 254 -12.17 20.41 -11.71
C SER A 254 -10.92 19.88 -12.43
N LEU A 255 -10.83 18.56 -12.68
CA LEU A 255 -9.65 17.86 -13.19
C LEU A 255 -8.44 17.83 -12.25
N ASP A 256 -8.55 18.43 -11.06
CA ASP A 256 -7.52 18.33 -10.03
C ASP A 256 -7.45 16.90 -9.48
N ILE A 257 -6.22 16.36 -9.40
CA ILE A 257 -5.98 15.04 -8.82
C ILE A 257 -5.39 15.19 -7.42
N HIS A 258 -6.15 14.72 -6.42
CA HIS A 258 -5.66 14.58 -5.05
C HIS A 258 -5.25 13.13 -4.80
N SER A 259 -3.99 12.89 -4.45
CA SER A 259 -3.50 11.56 -4.12
C SER A 259 -3.26 11.39 -2.64
N GLN A 260 -3.58 10.23 -2.10
CA GLN A 260 -3.26 9.82 -0.74
C GLN A 260 -2.72 8.39 -0.71
N LEU A 261 -1.83 8.12 0.25
CA LEU A 261 -1.38 6.77 0.54
C LEU A 261 -2.49 5.98 1.22
N VAL A 262 -2.71 4.76 0.77
CA VAL A 262 -3.59 3.79 1.36
C VAL A 262 -2.73 2.85 2.21
N ASP A 263 -2.94 2.87 3.53
CA ASP A 263 -2.06 2.32 4.58
C ASP A 263 -1.40 0.98 4.20
N THR A 264 -2.16 -0.11 4.10
CA THR A 264 -1.62 -1.45 3.90
C THR A 264 -2.55 -2.30 3.02
N VAL A 265 -2.06 -2.72 1.86
CA VAL A 265 -2.74 -3.62 0.91
C VAL A 265 -2.30 -5.08 1.06
N LEU A 266 -1.12 -5.31 1.65
CA LEU A 266 -0.61 -6.61 2.04
C LEU A 266 0.37 -6.44 3.21
N GLU A 267 0.29 -7.33 4.20
CA GLU A 267 1.29 -7.40 5.26
C GLU A 267 1.92 -8.79 5.34
N LEU A 268 3.24 -8.83 5.49
CA LEU A 268 4.03 -10.02 5.75
C LEU A 268 4.49 -10.00 7.20
N ARG A 269 4.21 -11.07 7.96
CA ARG A 269 4.45 -11.16 9.41
C ARG A 269 5.17 -12.46 9.80
N GLY A 270 5.63 -12.52 11.05
CA GLY A 270 6.21 -13.71 11.66
C GLY A 270 7.74 -13.69 11.64
N ASN A 271 8.37 -14.59 12.40
CA ASN A 271 9.84 -14.64 12.49
C ASN A 271 10.46 -15.25 11.24
N ARG A 272 10.71 -14.42 10.22
CA ARG A 272 11.12 -14.87 8.88
C ARG A 272 11.90 -13.81 8.12
N ILE A 273 12.89 -14.26 7.36
CA ILE A 273 13.53 -13.47 6.31
C ILE A 273 12.71 -13.66 5.04
N TRP A 274 12.12 -12.59 4.55
CA TRP A 274 11.27 -12.61 3.36
C TRP A 274 12.04 -12.32 2.10
N LEU A 275 13.13 -11.59 2.18
CA LEU A 275 14.05 -11.37 1.08
C LEU A 275 15.45 -11.24 1.65
N ASN A 276 16.41 -11.89 1.03
CA ASN A 276 17.83 -11.68 1.26
C ASN A 276 18.53 -11.89 -0.06
N TYR A 277 18.63 -10.81 -0.83
CA TYR A 277 19.04 -10.84 -2.21
C TYR A 277 20.23 -9.90 -2.40
N GLN A 278 21.28 -10.39 -3.05
CA GLN A 278 22.48 -9.62 -3.32
C GLN A 278 22.96 -9.94 -4.74
N LYS A 279 23.36 -8.91 -5.46
CA LYS A 279 23.98 -9.03 -6.77
C LYS A 279 25.20 -8.14 -6.87
N ASP A 280 26.31 -8.76 -7.26
CA ASP A 280 27.54 -8.09 -7.62
C ASP A 280 27.57 -7.93 -9.14
N PHE A 281 27.69 -6.68 -9.60
CA PHE A 281 27.82 -6.29 -10.99
C PHE A 281 29.27 -5.90 -11.25
N TRP A 282 29.93 -6.60 -12.17
CA TRP A 282 31.37 -6.46 -12.38
C TRP A 282 31.69 -5.68 -13.64
N ARG A 283 32.80 -4.95 -13.61
CA ARG A 283 33.40 -4.32 -14.78
C ARG A 283 33.61 -5.32 -15.90
N ASN A 284 33.32 -4.92 -17.14
CA ASN A 284 33.42 -5.71 -18.37
C ASN A 284 32.43 -6.88 -18.48
N ALA A 285 31.77 -7.28 -17.39
CA ALA A 285 30.67 -8.23 -17.42
C ALA A 285 29.35 -7.48 -17.60
N GLU A 286 28.84 -6.85 -16.54
CA GLU A 286 27.60 -6.10 -16.54
C GLU A 286 27.80 -4.58 -16.61
N ILE A 287 28.98 -4.06 -16.26
CA ILE A 287 29.29 -2.62 -16.38
C ILE A 287 30.06 -2.39 -17.68
N ARG A 288 29.39 -1.80 -18.67
CA ARG A 288 29.96 -1.54 -20.02
C ARG A 288 29.51 -0.17 -20.53
N GLY A 289 30.30 0.87 -20.24
CA GLY A 289 29.89 2.24 -20.54
C GLY A 289 28.68 2.65 -19.70
N ALA A 290 27.89 3.61 -20.21
CA ALA A 290 26.67 4.05 -19.56
C ALA A 290 25.70 2.88 -19.35
N THR A 291 25.41 2.57 -18.09
CA THR A 291 24.66 1.37 -17.71
C THR A 291 23.71 1.67 -16.55
N LEU A 292 22.51 1.11 -16.59
CA LEU A 292 21.59 1.04 -15.45
C LEU A 292 21.63 -0.35 -14.82
N LEU A 293 21.83 -0.36 -13.50
CA LEU A 293 21.87 -1.57 -12.68
C LEU A 293 20.72 -1.50 -11.69
N GLY A 294 19.82 -2.48 -11.74
CA GLY A 294 18.64 -2.50 -10.90
C GLY A 294 18.48 -3.81 -10.15
N MET A 295 18.00 -3.71 -8.92
CA MET A 295 17.59 -4.84 -8.11
C MET A 295 16.27 -4.51 -7.43
N GLY A 296 15.48 -5.53 -7.17
CA GLY A 296 14.18 -5.36 -6.55
C GLY A 296 13.39 -6.64 -6.49
N VAL A 297 12.08 -6.49 -6.45
CA VAL A 297 11.14 -7.60 -6.28
C VAL A 297 10.24 -7.75 -7.51
N ARG A 298 10.02 -9.00 -7.89
CA ARG A 298 8.96 -9.36 -8.82
C ARG A 298 7.64 -9.39 -8.07
N GLY A 299 6.59 -8.92 -8.72
CA GLY A 299 5.26 -8.97 -8.15
C GLY A 299 4.16 -8.74 -9.15
N ARG A 300 3.02 -8.34 -8.61
CA ARG A 300 1.80 -8.05 -9.34
C ARG A 300 1.34 -6.65 -9.01
N TYR A 301 0.96 -5.90 -10.02
CA TYR A 301 0.36 -4.58 -9.84
C TYR A 301 -1.06 -4.55 -10.37
N VAL A 302 -1.83 -3.58 -9.89
CA VAL A 302 -3.19 -3.34 -10.34
C VAL A 302 -3.52 -1.86 -10.29
N ILE A 303 -4.25 -1.41 -11.32
CA ILE A 303 -4.84 -0.08 -11.40
C ILE A 303 -6.34 -0.25 -11.64
N ALA A 304 -7.12 0.04 -10.62
CA ALA A 304 -8.58 -0.05 -10.65
C ALA A 304 -9.18 1.35 -10.65
N ARG A 305 -10.16 1.59 -11.53
CA ARG A 305 -10.92 2.84 -11.59
C ARG A 305 -12.31 2.64 -11.00
N TYR A 306 -12.65 3.51 -10.08
CA TYR A 306 -13.95 3.64 -9.47
C TYR A 306 -14.66 4.88 -9.98
N TRP A 307 -15.96 4.74 -10.25
CA TRP A 307 -16.84 5.85 -10.58
C TRP A 307 -17.75 6.16 -9.41
N LYS A 308 -18.00 7.44 -9.19
CA LYS A 308 -18.99 7.86 -8.20
C LYS A 308 -20.36 7.95 -8.85
N PHE A 309 -21.33 7.40 -8.16
CA PHE A 309 -22.74 7.42 -8.52
C PHE A 309 -23.56 8.11 -7.44
N VAL A 310 -24.65 8.73 -7.88
CA VAL A 310 -25.66 9.32 -7.00
C VAL A 310 -27.03 8.90 -7.49
N GLY A 311 -27.87 8.39 -6.58
CA GLY A 311 -29.23 8.01 -6.94
C GLY A 311 -30.00 7.30 -5.83
N LYS A 312 -31.19 6.81 -6.16
CA LYS A 312 -32.10 6.09 -5.25
C LYS A 312 -32.09 4.57 -5.46
N GLY A 313 -31.12 4.06 -6.21
CA GLY A 313 -31.05 2.69 -6.68
C GLY A 313 -31.44 2.57 -8.16
N CYS A 314 -30.87 1.58 -8.83
CA CYS A 314 -31.16 1.26 -10.24
C CYS A 314 -32.68 1.28 -10.54
N PRO A 315 -33.13 1.93 -11.63
CA PRO A 315 -32.34 2.55 -12.70
C PRO A 315 -31.95 4.02 -12.44
N TRP A 316 -32.28 4.60 -11.29
CA TRP A 316 -32.22 6.04 -11.02
C TRP A 316 -30.85 6.54 -10.52
N ASP A 317 -29.78 5.82 -10.85
CA ASP A 317 -28.42 6.16 -10.43
C ASP A 317 -27.69 6.83 -11.61
N TRP A 318 -27.18 8.04 -11.39
CA TRP A 318 -26.37 8.75 -12.38
C TRP A 318 -24.90 8.83 -11.95
N ASN A 319 -24.00 8.70 -12.92
CA ASN A 319 -22.57 8.90 -12.72
C ASN A 319 -22.29 10.42 -12.56
N THR A 320 -21.49 10.81 -11.56
CA THR A 320 -21.14 12.22 -11.33
C THR A 320 -19.96 12.73 -12.15
N SER A 321 -19.38 11.89 -13.01
CA SER A 321 -18.10 12.11 -13.71
C SER A 321 -16.88 12.20 -12.79
N GLU A 322 -17.06 12.03 -11.48
CA GLU A 322 -15.96 11.91 -10.51
C GLU A 322 -15.42 10.48 -10.51
N SER A 323 -14.11 10.35 -10.44
CA SER A 323 -13.47 9.03 -10.43
C SER A 323 -12.36 8.95 -9.39
N ALA A 324 -12.14 7.73 -8.89
CA ALA A 324 -11.04 7.41 -8.00
C ALA A 324 -10.23 6.27 -8.61
N TYR A 325 -8.91 6.34 -8.50
CA TYR A 325 -7.98 5.35 -9.03
C TYR A 325 -7.26 4.71 -7.86
N PHE A 326 -7.40 3.41 -7.73
CA PHE A 326 -6.65 2.62 -6.79
C PHE A 326 -5.49 1.94 -7.49
N ILE A 327 -4.28 2.17 -6.99
CA ILE A 327 -3.04 1.65 -7.52
C ILE A 327 -2.38 0.86 -6.41
N ALA A 328 -1.94 -0.36 -6.68
CA ALA A 328 -1.20 -1.15 -5.70
C ALA A 328 -0.26 -2.14 -6.35
N PHE A 329 0.73 -2.55 -5.56
CA PHE A 329 1.66 -3.61 -5.87
C PHE A 329 1.71 -4.61 -4.72
N ILE A 330 1.75 -5.90 -5.05
CA ILE A 330 1.99 -6.99 -4.11
C ILE A 330 3.17 -7.83 -4.61
N PRO A 331 4.09 -8.25 -3.73
CA PRO A 331 5.22 -9.09 -4.12
C PRO A 331 4.73 -10.49 -4.52
N GLU A 332 5.43 -11.11 -5.45
CA GLU A 332 5.28 -12.54 -5.70
C GLU A 332 6.05 -13.30 -4.61
N ILE A 333 5.36 -14.22 -3.94
CA ILE A 333 5.96 -15.11 -2.93
C ILE A 333 6.07 -16.52 -3.51
N LYS A 334 7.25 -17.12 -3.41
CA LYS A 334 7.55 -18.51 -3.78
C LYS A 334 8.38 -19.16 -2.69
N ASN A 335 8.02 -20.38 -2.32
CA ASN A 335 8.74 -21.16 -1.29
C ASN A 335 8.92 -20.40 0.05
N GLY A 336 7.99 -19.49 0.35
CA GLY A 336 7.98 -18.73 1.59
C GLY A 336 8.87 -17.48 1.59
N GLU A 337 9.38 -17.07 0.44
CA GLU A 337 10.20 -15.87 0.25
C GLU A 337 9.65 -15.02 -0.91
N MET A 338 9.89 -13.71 -0.85
CA MET A 338 9.66 -12.80 -1.98
C MET A 338 10.62 -13.15 -3.10
N VAL A 339 10.13 -13.06 -4.34
CA VAL A 339 10.94 -13.31 -5.53
C VAL A 339 11.78 -12.07 -5.85
N GLY A 340 13.06 -12.09 -5.48
CA GLY A 340 14.05 -11.10 -5.92
C GLY A 340 14.39 -11.25 -7.41
N GLU A 341 14.62 -10.13 -8.09
CA GLU A 341 15.04 -10.09 -9.49
C GLU A 341 16.07 -8.95 -9.67
N TYR A 342 17.01 -9.11 -10.60
CA TYR A 342 17.93 -8.04 -10.99
C TYR A 342 17.86 -7.81 -12.50
N ARG A 343 18.18 -6.60 -12.94
CA ARG A 343 18.22 -6.22 -14.36
C ARG A 343 19.42 -5.34 -14.64
N VAL A 344 19.87 -5.40 -15.89
CA VAL A 344 20.92 -4.54 -16.45
C VAL A 344 20.40 -3.99 -17.76
N GLU A 345 20.47 -2.68 -17.93
CA GLU A 345 20.11 -2.00 -19.18
C GLU A 345 21.30 -1.16 -19.63
N TYR A 346 21.65 -1.24 -20.91
CA TYR A 346 22.79 -0.54 -21.50
C TYR A 346 22.30 0.61 -22.38
N ASN A 347 23.07 1.69 -22.48
CA ASN A 347 22.78 2.89 -23.27
C ASN A 347 21.48 3.60 -22.83
N THR A 348 21.58 4.59 -21.94
CA THR A 348 20.41 5.20 -21.25
C THR A 348 20.60 6.71 -21.06
N PRO A 349 19.61 7.43 -20.53
CA PRO A 349 18.40 7.95 -21.14
C PRO A 349 18.61 9.40 -21.65
N GLU A 350 19.24 9.58 -22.82
CA GLU A 350 19.27 10.90 -23.49
C GLU A 350 18.01 11.20 -24.31
N ALA A 351 17.05 10.28 -24.36
CA ALA A 351 15.80 10.51 -25.07
C ALA A 351 14.91 11.49 -24.29
N ASN A 352 14.55 12.59 -24.94
CA ASN A 352 13.53 13.53 -24.49
C ASN A 352 12.12 12.91 -24.41
N ASP A 353 11.98 11.59 -24.59
CA ASP A 353 10.71 10.86 -24.65
C ASP A 353 10.78 9.51 -23.88
N PRO A 354 9.86 9.26 -22.91
CA PRO A 354 9.75 7.97 -22.25
C PRO A 354 9.37 6.80 -23.19
N VAL A 355 8.82 7.08 -24.39
CA VAL A 355 8.48 6.06 -25.40
C VAL A 355 9.75 5.47 -26.05
N GLU A 356 10.82 6.26 -26.18
CA GLU A 356 12.10 5.79 -26.73
C GLU A 356 12.97 5.05 -25.70
N THR A 357 12.67 5.17 -24.40
CA THR A 357 13.36 4.42 -23.34
C THR A 357 12.87 2.97 -23.27
N GLN A 358 13.66 2.04 -23.82
CA GLN A 358 13.23 0.65 -24.05
C GLN A 358 13.13 -0.24 -22.79
N GLY A 359 13.62 0.22 -21.62
CA GLY A 359 13.73 -0.59 -20.42
C GLY A 359 13.01 -0.04 -19.18
N VAL A 360 12.77 -0.93 -18.21
CA VAL A 360 12.06 -0.60 -16.97
C VAL A 360 12.93 0.26 -16.06
N LEU A 361 14.23 -0.01 -15.97
CA LEU A 361 15.16 0.78 -15.18
C LEU A 361 15.33 2.17 -15.79
N SER A 362 15.39 2.25 -17.11
CA SER A 362 15.50 3.48 -17.88
C SER A 362 14.29 4.39 -17.66
N ARG A 363 13.08 3.83 -17.81
CA ARG A 363 11.84 4.56 -17.50
C ARG A 363 11.78 4.97 -16.04
N THR A 364 12.21 4.12 -15.10
CA THR A 364 12.30 4.48 -13.68
C THR A 364 13.20 5.69 -13.47
N MET A 365 14.45 5.66 -13.96
CA MET A 365 15.37 6.78 -13.77
C MET A 365 14.90 8.04 -14.50
N TYR A 366 14.33 7.92 -15.70
CA TYR A 366 13.73 9.05 -16.43
C TYR A 366 12.73 9.84 -15.57
N TYR A 367 11.83 9.13 -14.86
CA TYR A 367 10.82 9.78 -14.01
C TYR A 367 11.41 10.26 -12.68
N VAL A 368 12.26 9.45 -12.05
CA VAL A 368 12.93 9.82 -10.80
C VAL A 368 13.75 11.10 -11.00
N GLN A 369 14.60 11.18 -12.02
CA GLN A 369 15.43 12.35 -12.29
C GLN A 369 14.63 13.64 -12.53
N ARG A 370 13.41 13.54 -13.08
CA ARG A 370 12.55 14.70 -13.37
C ARG A 370 11.66 15.14 -12.22
N HIS A 371 11.23 14.21 -11.37
CA HIS A 371 10.18 14.47 -10.39
C HIS A 371 10.66 14.35 -8.93
N TYR A 372 11.80 13.70 -8.70
CA TYR A 372 12.35 13.53 -7.36
C TYR A 372 13.44 14.57 -7.12
N ARG A 373 13.62 14.95 -5.85
CA ARG A 373 14.66 15.91 -5.49
C ARG A 373 16.00 15.20 -5.43
N GLY A 374 16.95 15.61 -6.25
CA GLY A 374 18.34 15.13 -6.20
C GLY A 374 19.13 15.80 -5.07
N GLN A 375 19.94 15.02 -4.36
CA GLN A 375 20.99 15.48 -3.45
C GLN A 375 22.33 14.94 -3.92
N GLU A 376 23.24 15.86 -4.22
CA GLU A 376 24.54 15.52 -4.80
C GLU A 376 25.63 15.43 -3.72
N SER A 377 26.54 14.48 -3.91
CA SER A 377 27.70 14.31 -3.05
C SER A 377 28.88 13.79 -3.85
N TRP A 378 30.07 14.34 -3.61
CA TRP A 378 31.31 13.83 -4.16
C TRP A 378 31.91 12.79 -3.22
N MET A 379 32.31 11.65 -3.78
CA MET A 379 32.84 10.52 -3.03
C MET A 379 34.17 10.05 -3.61
N SER A 380 35.02 9.49 -2.76
CA SER A 380 36.28 8.84 -3.13
C SER A 380 36.43 7.49 -2.42
N GLY A 381 37.12 6.57 -3.07
CA GLY A 381 37.28 5.20 -2.59
C GLY A 381 35.98 4.40 -2.50
N ALA A 382 36.06 3.22 -1.90
CA ALA A 382 34.90 2.35 -1.73
C ALA A 382 33.89 2.96 -0.74
N LYS A 383 32.63 3.04 -1.13
CA LYS A 383 31.54 3.59 -0.29
C LYS A 383 30.33 2.66 -0.30
N VAL A 384 29.65 2.64 0.84
CA VAL A 384 28.36 1.96 0.99
C VAL A 384 27.33 3.03 1.31
N ILE A 385 26.30 3.11 0.48
CA ILE A 385 25.14 3.97 0.64
C ILE A 385 23.97 3.04 0.99
N ASP A 386 23.35 3.22 2.14
CA ASP A 386 22.20 2.43 2.56
C ASP A 386 21.00 3.29 2.92
N SER A 387 19.81 2.72 2.70
CA SER A 387 18.53 3.42 2.78
C SER A 387 18.17 3.93 4.18
N ILE A 388 18.78 3.39 5.24
CA ILE A 388 18.46 3.72 6.64
C ILE A 388 19.41 4.77 7.20
N ARG A 389 20.73 4.65 6.97
CA ARG A 389 21.69 5.71 7.35
C ARG A 389 21.39 7.00 6.62
N SER A 390 20.86 6.92 5.42
CA SER A 390 20.50 8.10 4.64
C SER A 390 19.23 8.81 5.16
N LEU A 391 18.56 8.29 6.20
CA LEU A 391 17.45 8.95 6.91
C LEU A 391 17.89 9.58 8.25
N SER A 392 19.16 9.47 8.65
CA SER A 392 19.63 9.68 10.02
C SER A 392 19.70 11.14 10.50
N TYR A 393 18.87 12.04 10.00
CA TYR A 393 18.87 13.44 10.46
C TYR A 393 17.53 14.01 10.93
N GLU A 394 16.37 13.38 10.72
CA GLU A 394 15.09 14.05 11.07
C GLU A 394 13.98 13.17 11.68
N SER A 395 14.21 11.89 12.00
CA SER A 395 13.07 11.02 12.34
C SER A 395 13.38 9.84 13.27
N GLU A 396 12.94 9.92 14.53
CA GLU A 396 12.87 8.80 15.49
C GLU A 396 11.72 7.81 15.19
N SER A 397 11.31 7.67 13.92
CA SER A 397 10.08 6.94 13.60
C SER A 397 10.27 5.45 13.46
N PRO A 398 9.32 4.63 13.95
CA PRO A 398 9.37 3.18 13.82
C PRO A 398 8.91 2.67 12.45
N LEU A 399 8.96 3.45 11.37
CA LEU A 399 8.48 3.03 10.04
C LEU A 399 9.50 3.38 8.96
N PHE A 400 10.15 2.35 8.40
CA PHE A 400 10.91 2.46 7.16
C PHE A 400 9.97 2.29 5.98
N SER A 401 10.11 3.07 4.91
CA SER A 401 9.31 2.95 3.69
C SER A 401 10.18 3.26 2.46
N LEU A 402 9.98 2.50 1.38
CA LEU A 402 10.64 2.63 0.09
C LEU A 402 9.63 2.95 -1.01
N GLY A 403 9.94 3.97 -1.80
CA GLY A 403 9.14 4.36 -2.95
C GLY A 403 9.19 3.31 -4.06
N ILE A 404 8.03 2.97 -4.60
CA ILE A 404 7.84 2.05 -5.71
C ILE A 404 7.34 2.87 -6.91
N PRO A 405 8.18 3.12 -7.92
CA PRO A 405 7.77 3.80 -9.13
C PRO A 405 7.00 2.80 -10.01
N LEU A 406 5.67 2.91 -10.03
CA LEU A 406 4.80 2.08 -10.87
C LEU A 406 4.57 2.68 -12.25
N LEU A 407 4.75 4.00 -12.40
CA LEU A 407 4.61 4.69 -13.68
C LEU A 407 5.46 4.11 -14.83
N PRO A 408 6.73 3.70 -14.62
CA PRO A 408 7.54 2.99 -15.63
C PRO A 408 6.97 1.65 -16.12
N LEU A 409 6.00 1.09 -15.39
CA LEU A 409 5.46 -0.24 -15.64
C LEU A 409 4.20 -0.18 -16.52
N LEU A 410 3.73 1.02 -16.86
CA LEU A 410 2.45 1.27 -17.52
C LEU A 410 2.65 1.62 -18.99
N GLY A 411 1.71 1.20 -19.83
CA GLY A 411 1.62 1.65 -21.22
C GLY A 411 1.02 3.06 -21.35
N GLU A 412 0.82 3.52 -22.58
CA GLU A 412 0.21 4.82 -22.91
C GLU A 412 -1.25 4.98 -22.42
N SER A 413 -1.87 3.91 -21.92
CA SER A 413 -3.27 3.85 -21.50
C SER A 413 -3.60 4.59 -20.20
N VAL A 414 -2.60 5.15 -19.50
CA VAL A 414 -2.81 5.76 -18.19
C VAL A 414 -2.80 7.30 -18.28
N PRO A 415 -3.85 7.99 -17.79
CA PRO A 415 -3.94 9.44 -17.85
C PRO A 415 -2.66 10.13 -17.33
N PRO A 416 -2.11 11.14 -18.04
CA PRO A 416 -0.91 11.86 -17.61
C PRO A 416 -1.03 12.49 -16.22
N SER A 417 -2.25 12.81 -15.79
CA SER A 417 -2.56 13.34 -14.47
C SER A 417 -2.31 12.33 -13.33
N LEU A 418 -2.24 11.03 -13.61
CA LEU A 418 -1.93 10.00 -12.62
C LEU A 418 -0.43 9.79 -12.37
N LYS A 419 0.44 10.48 -13.13
CA LYS A 419 1.90 10.33 -13.01
C LYS A 419 2.41 10.55 -11.56
N PRO A 420 2.02 11.62 -10.83
CA PRO A 420 2.47 11.79 -9.44
C PRO A 420 2.03 10.68 -8.46
N PRO A 421 0.74 10.27 -8.40
CA PRO A 421 0.33 9.14 -7.55
C PRO A 421 1.00 7.81 -7.89
N LEU A 422 1.32 7.56 -9.16
CA LEU A 422 2.00 6.33 -9.57
C LEU A 422 3.46 6.24 -9.13
N MET A 423 4.04 7.35 -8.67
CA MET A 423 5.37 7.41 -8.11
C MET A 423 5.38 7.35 -6.58
N SER A 424 4.23 7.19 -5.92
CA SER A 424 4.12 7.24 -4.45
C SER A 424 3.78 5.92 -3.78
N ALA A 425 3.53 4.82 -4.50
CA ALA A 425 3.33 3.51 -3.88
C ALA A 425 4.56 3.14 -3.03
N THR A 426 4.39 2.37 -1.94
CA THR A 426 5.55 2.04 -1.10
C THR A 426 5.53 0.64 -0.53
N VAL A 427 6.72 0.15 -0.18
CA VAL A 427 6.93 -0.99 0.72
C VAL A 427 7.68 -0.51 1.95
N GLY A 428 7.22 -0.88 3.13
CA GLY A 428 7.82 -0.46 4.38
C GLY A 428 7.86 -1.54 5.45
N ILE A 429 8.53 -1.25 6.55
CA ILE A 429 8.62 -2.13 7.72
C ILE A 429 8.29 -1.31 8.98
N THR A 430 7.63 -1.92 9.96
CA THR A 430 7.29 -1.28 11.24
C THR A 430 8.49 -1.20 12.21
N SER A 431 9.68 -0.93 11.67
CA SER A 431 10.90 -0.62 12.40
C SER A 431 11.85 0.24 11.56
N ASN A 432 12.77 0.98 12.18
CA ASN A 432 13.87 1.68 11.49
C ASN A 432 15.23 0.98 11.64
N LYS A 433 15.25 -0.25 12.20
CA LYS A 433 16.50 -0.99 12.40
C LYS A 433 16.95 -1.71 11.12
N GLN A 434 18.24 -1.55 10.80
CA GLN A 434 18.89 -2.19 9.64
C GLN A 434 18.83 -3.72 9.63
N GLU A 435 18.62 -4.34 10.78
CA GLU A 435 18.48 -5.80 10.89
C GLU A 435 17.22 -6.33 10.18
N PHE A 436 16.17 -5.50 10.11
CA PHE A 436 14.87 -5.86 9.56
C PHE A 436 14.68 -5.42 8.11
N SER A 437 15.27 -4.29 7.71
CA SER A 437 15.16 -3.79 6.33
C SER A 437 16.48 -3.15 5.90
N ILE A 438 16.96 -3.47 4.71
CA ILE A 438 18.07 -2.72 4.09
C ILE A 438 17.92 -2.77 2.57
N VAL A 439 18.15 -1.63 1.94
CA VAL A 439 18.51 -1.56 0.52
C VAL A 439 19.80 -0.76 0.46
N ALA A 440 20.87 -1.39 -0.01
CA ALA A 440 22.20 -0.83 0.02
C ALA A 440 22.89 -0.97 -1.35
N VAL A 441 23.66 0.06 -1.70
CA VAL A 441 24.55 0.10 -2.85
C VAL A 441 25.96 0.26 -2.33
N ALA A 442 26.84 -0.68 -2.65
CA ALA A 442 28.27 -0.52 -2.46
C ALA A 442 28.93 -0.25 -3.81
N ILE A 443 29.66 0.86 -3.91
CA ILE A 443 30.41 1.24 -5.10
C ILE A 443 31.88 1.05 -4.79
N SER A 444 32.55 0.24 -5.60
CA SER A 444 33.97 -0.08 -5.45
C SER A 444 34.75 0.41 -6.67
N PRO A 445 35.48 1.52 -6.57
CA PRO A 445 36.32 2.00 -7.67
C PRO A 445 37.56 1.12 -7.86
N ALA A 446 38.18 1.25 -9.03
CA ALA A 446 39.41 0.52 -9.40
C ALA A 446 40.63 0.98 -8.60
N SER A 447 40.64 2.22 -8.08
CA SER A 447 41.63 2.72 -7.14
C SER A 447 40.98 3.66 -6.11
N LYS A 448 41.66 3.92 -5.00
CA LYS A 448 41.15 4.83 -3.95
C LYS A 448 41.07 6.30 -4.40
N ASP A 449 41.83 6.65 -5.43
CA ASP A 449 41.95 8.02 -5.95
C ASP A 449 40.87 8.37 -6.98
N VAL A 450 40.06 7.39 -7.38
CA VAL A 450 38.89 7.65 -8.22
C VAL A 450 37.86 8.41 -7.40
N GLU A 451 37.58 9.64 -7.84
CA GLU A 451 36.44 10.43 -7.38
C GLU A 451 35.26 10.21 -8.31
N TYR A 452 34.06 10.20 -7.74
CA TYR A 452 32.80 10.09 -8.47
C TYR A 452 31.73 10.92 -7.77
N ARG A 453 30.83 11.48 -8.57
CA ARG A 453 29.66 12.22 -8.08
C ARG A 453 28.51 11.25 -7.95
N VAL A 454 27.86 11.25 -6.79
CA VAL A 454 26.62 10.50 -6.55
C VAL A 454 25.49 11.49 -6.28
N THR A 455 24.47 11.44 -7.14
CA THR A 455 23.19 12.11 -6.93
C THR A 455 22.18 11.09 -6.44
N ARG A 456 21.73 11.24 -5.19
CA ARG A 456 20.67 10.42 -4.60
C ARG A 456 19.35 11.14 -4.76
N TYR A 457 18.33 10.44 -5.24
CA TYR A 457 16.99 11.01 -5.37
C TYR A 457 16.12 10.75 -4.14
N GLU A 458 15.34 11.75 -3.75
CA GLU A 458 14.37 11.66 -2.65
C GLU A 458 12.94 11.69 -3.20
N SER A 459 12.11 10.74 -2.75
CA SER A 459 10.70 10.71 -3.13
C SER A 459 9.99 11.96 -2.61
N PRO A 460 9.15 12.62 -3.43
CA PRO A 460 8.27 13.69 -2.96
C PRO A 460 7.14 13.16 -2.05
N ALA A 461 6.95 11.84 -2.00
CA ALA A 461 5.91 11.24 -1.18
C ALA A 461 6.30 11.24 0.31
N VAL A 462 5.35 11.65 1.14
CA VAL A 462 5.44 11.61 2.60
C VAL A 462 4.25 10.84 3.15
N PHE A 463 4.45 10.10 4.25
CA PHE A 463 3.36 9.44 4.96
C PHE A 463 3.18 10.05 6.36
N TRP A 464 1.94 10.15 6.81
CA TRP A 464 1.60 10.65 8.14
C TRP A 464 1.43 9.50 9.12
N TYR A 465 2.15 9.52 10.24
CA TYR A 465 2.01 8.52 11.30
C TYR A 465 2.25 9.13 12.68
N LYS A 466 1.38 8.81 13.65
CA LYS A 466 1.46 9.31 15.04
C LYS A 466 1.71 10.82 15.16
N GLY A 467 1.07 11.62 14.30
CA GLY A 467 1.20 13.08 14.40
C GLY A 467 2.42 13.68 13.69
N GLN A 468 3.15 12.91 12.88
CA GLN A 468 4.33 13.39 12.15
C GLN A 468 4.36 12.92 10.69
N TYR A 469 4.99 13.72 9.83
CA TYR A 469 5.27 13.38 8.44
C TYR A 469 6.63 12.69 8.33
N TYR A 470 6.65 11.60 7.58
CA TYR A 470 7.86 10.82 7.32
C TYR A 470 8.10 10.73 5.84
N ARG A 471 9.35 11.00 5.44
CA ARG A 471 9.78 10.85 4.06
C ARG A 471 9.93 9.37 3.73
N ILE A 472 9.55 9.03 2.51
CA ILE A 472 9.75 7.71 1.95
C ILE A 472 11.19 7.65 1.42
N SER A 473 11.99 6.71 1.94
CA SER A 473 13.35 6.49 1.47
C SER A 473 13.33 5.98 0.03
N THR A 474 14.39 6.26 -0.72
CA THR A 474 14.59 5.65 -2.03
C THR A 474 16.07 5.32 -2.20
N MET A 475 16.35 4.33 -3.04
CA MET A 475 17.69 3.93 -3.43
C MET A 475 17.88 4.05 -4.94
N PHE A 476 17.51 5.21 -5.47
CA PHE A 476 17.77 5.60 -6.85
C PHE A 476 18.98 6.54 -6.87
N LEU A 477 20.06 6.09 -7.50
CA LEU A 477 21.34 6.77 -7.55
C LEU A 477 21.74 7.05 -8.98
N ASP A 478 22.23 8.25 -9.23
CA ASP A 478 22.96 8.61 -10.43
C ASP A 478 24.44 8.80 -10.04
N VAL A 479 25.30 8.02 -10.67
CA VAL A 479 26.73 7.89 -10.38
C VAL A 479 27.48 8.33 -11.63
N TYR A 480 28.02 9.53 -11.57
CA TYR A 480 28.86 10.09 -12.62
C TYR A 480 30.33 9.92 -12.27
N VAL A 481 31.09 9.32 -13.19
CA VAL A 481 32.54 9.15 -13.07
C VAL A 481 33.23 10.04 -14.09
N PRO A 482 33.94 11.09 -13.67
CA PRO A 482 34.60 12.01 -14.60
C PRO A 482 35.66 11.31 -15.48
N GLU A 483 35.68 11.65 -16.77
CA GLU A 483 36.66 11.13 -17.74
C GLU A 483 38.08 11.64 -17.44
N GLU A 484 38.20 12.88 -16.96
CA GLU A 484 39.40 13.48 -16.35
C GLU A 484 38.99 14.30 -15.11
N LYS A 485 39.94 14.72 -14.25
CA LYS A 485 39.62 15.59 -13.10
C LYS A 485 38.99 16.89 -13.62
N GLU A 486 37.67 16.97 -13.62
CA GLU A 486 36.97 18.26 -13.67
C GLU A 486 37.59 19.11 -12.56
N GLU A 487 38.25 20.21 -12.94
CA GLU A 487 38.62 21.25 -11.99
C GLU A 487 37.35 21.60 -11.23
N ARG A 488 37.39 21.42 -9.89
CA ARG A 488 36.30 21.84 -9.03
C ARG A 488 35.93 23.28 -9.42
N PRO A 489 34.65 23.65 -9.47
CA PRO A 489 34.28 25.03 -9.29
C PRO A 489 34.59 25.37 -7.82
N ASP A 490 35.86 25.56 -7.52
CA ASP A 490 36.30 26.16 -6.28
C ASP A 490 35.73 27.58 -6.27
N ALA A 491 35.16 27.92 -5.11
CA ALA A 491 34.62 29.22 -4.79
C ALA A 491 35.50 30.32 -5.37
N LEU A 492 34.94 31.10 -6.30
CA LEU A 492 35.55 32.33 -6.81
C LEU A 492 35.89 33.22 -5.61
N SER A 493 37.18 33.18 -5.31
CA SER A 493 38.02 34.20 -4.72
C SER A 493 37.32 35.52 -4.40
N ARG A 494 37.38 35.87 -3.11
CA ARG A 494 37.67 37.25 -2.69
C ARG A 494 38.68 37.85 -3.66
N VAL A 495 38.27 38.86 -4.42
CA VAL A 495 39.18 39.89 -4.90
C VAL A 495 38.70 41.17 -4.25
N GLN A 496 39.47 41.59 -3.25
CA GLN A 496 39.50 42.98 -2.81
C GLN A 496 40.03 43.83 -3.97
N SER A 497 39.30 44.88 -4.31
CA SER A 497 39.84 46.22 -4.56
C SER A 497 38.78 47.24 -4.20
#